data_AF-A0A3N5LUE3-F1
#
_entry.id   AF-A0A3N5LUE3-F1
#
_cell.length_a   1.000
_cell.length_b   1.000
_cell.length_c   1.000
_cell.angle_alpha   90.00
_cell.angle_beta   90.00
_cell.angle_gamma   90.00
#
_symmetry.space_group_name_H-M   'P 1'
#
loop_
_entity.id
_entity.type
_entity.pdbx_description
1 polymer ?
#
loop_
_entity_poly.entity_id
_entity_poly.type
_entity_poly.pdbx_seq_one_letter_code
_entity_poly.pdbx_strand_id
1 'polypeptide(L)'
;MSRQRVVILGGGMGGLAAAWELSAGDWRRHLESITVYQRGWRLGGKGASSRGPHGRIEEHGLHVLLGYYDATFRVLRQVYGELDRPRTDPGCPIRTWEDAFAPTGDVGLADGHGGVWSHFVTRFSGNGLIPGEPGAEDRPLRPLDVAVRSMRLLVDFHRSLAPAGDGGSIDLSASPRPRTTTTSASAGLRALIRGGGLTALAALLESLERAAEISGRAVVSAPAARSLDSMLRSWRDGIRDGVLADREARRTWQLIDLVVANVRGMAADGLLSGSGYERIDHLDYREWLASHGAAAETVDSPIVRGMYDLVFAYQGGDRSRPRFAAGLGLELAGRMLFDFKGSIFWRMQAGMGDVVFAPLYQALLERGVEFRFFHRLDALRLDGRSIASIELTRQADPADGSIGYDPLLRLGGLPCWPDRPDATQLDTDPGEDSESYWWEGGTGSVRLVAGEDFDVAVLAVSLGMVPHVAADLVASLPAWRRMVEGVATVATRSAQLWFDRDEAALLE
;
A
#
# COMPACT_ATOMS: atom_id res chain seq x y z
N MET A 1 30.70 -27.94 -2.98
CA MET A 1 29.30 -27.91 -2.51
C MET A 1 28.41 -27.96 -3.74
N SER A 2 27.35 -28.77 -3.75
CA SER A 2 26.37 -28.71 -4.84
C SER A 2 25.71 -27.33 -4.85
N ARG A 3 25.38 -26.83 -6.05
CA ARG A 3 24.61 -25.59 -6.18
C ARG A 3 23.17 -25.86 -5.70
N GLN A 4 22.53 -24.88 -5.06
CA GLN A 4 21.22 -25.08 -4.46
C GLN A 4 20.09 -24.85 -5.47
N ARG A 5 19.02 -25.64 -5.36
CA ARG A 5 17.75 -25.48 -6.10
C ARG A 5 16.77 -24.73 -5.22
N VAL A 6 16.25 -23.61 -5.72
CA VAL A 6 15.30 -22.77 -4.98
C VAL A 6 13.92 -22.87 -5.62
N VAL A 7 12.92 -23.20 -4.82
CA VAL A 7 11.51 -23.16 -5.24
C VAL A 7 10.78 -22.03 -4.53
N ILE A 8 9.98 -21.28 -5.27
CA ILE A 8 9.20 -20.13 -4.78
C ILE A 8 7.72 -20.45 -5.01
N LEU A 9 6.94 -20.48 -3.92
CA LEU A 9 5.55 -20.89 -3.93
C LEU A 9 4.65 -19.65 -3.93
N GLY A 10 4.26 -19.21 -5.12
CA GLY A 10 3.41 -18.03 -5.35
C GLY A 10 4.13 -16.91 -6.11
N GLY A 11 3.53 -16.49 -7.22
CA GLY A 11 3.99 -15.42 -8.10
C GLY A 11 3.44 -14.03 -7.77
N GLY A 12 3.18 -13.76 -6.48
CA GLY A 12 2.88 -12.39 -6.02
C GLY A 12 4.16 -11.57 -5.83
N MET A 13 4.00 -10.28 -5.46
CA MET A 13 5.14 -9.37 -5.30
C MET A 13 6.25 -9.90 -4.37
N GLY A 14 5.90 -10.56 -3.26
CA GLY A 14 6.90 -11.15 -2.35
C GLY A 14 7.72 -12.26 -2.99
N GLY A 15 7.09 -13.14 -3.78
CA GLY A 15 7.77 -14.22 -4.49
C GLY A 15 8.62 -13.70 -5.65
N LEU A 16 8.10 -12.72 -6.40
CA LEU A 16 8.82 -12.11 -7.52
C LEU A 16 9.98 -11.23 -7.05
N ALA A 17 9.85 -10.54 -5.92
CA ALA A 17 10.97 -9.83 -5.30
C ALA A 17 12.07 -10.79 -4.84
N ALA A 18 11.70 -11.93 -4.22
CA ALA A 18 12.67 -12.96 -3.86
C ALA A 18 13.38 -13.52 -5.11
N ALA A 19 12.64 -13.83 -6.17
CA ALA A 19 13.22 -14.26 -7.45
C ALA A 19 14.16 -13.20 -8.04
N TRP A 20 13.78 -11.92 -7.95
CA TRP A 20 14.57 -10.79 -8.45
C TRP A 20 15.91 -10.66 -7.74
N GLU A 21 15.91 -10.72 -6.41
CA GLU A 21 17.13 -10.60 -5.61
C GLU A 21 18.00 -11.86 -5.72
N LEU A 22 17.41 -13.06 -5.76
CA LEU A 22 18.15 -14.32 -5.94
C LEU A 22 18.79 -14.46 -7.32
N SER A 23 18.17 -13.87 -8.35
CA SER A 23 18.65 -13.89 -9.74
C SER A 23 19.59 -12.73 -10.08
N ALA A 24 20.04 -11.95 -9.09
CA ALA A 24 20.97 -10.85 -9.33
C ALA A 24 22.37 -11.35 -9.70
N GLY A 25 22.99 -10.71 -10.70
CA GLY A 25 24.36 -11.02 -11.14
C GLY A 25 24.52 -12.44 -11.72
N ASP A 26 25.70 -13.04 -11.53
CA ASP A 26 26.02 -14.39 -12.03
C ASP A 26 25.53 -15.47 -11.05
N TRP A 27 24.22 -15.47 -10.78
CA TRP A 27 23.58 -16.31 -9.77
C TRP A 27 23.82 -17.81 -9.99
N ARG A 28 24.04 -18.23 -11.24
CA ARG A 28 24.31 -19.62 -11.64
C ARG A 28 25.61 -20.17 -11.06
N ARG A 29 26.50 -19.34 -10.51
CA ARG A 29 27.66 -19.78 -9.73
C ARG A 29 27.29 -20.41 -8.39
N HIS A 30 26.15 -20.02 -7.83
CA HIS A 30 25.74 -20.37 -6.46
C HIS A 30 24.47 -21.22 -6.44
N LEU A 31 23.54 -20.97 -7.37
CA LEU A 31 22.28 -21.71 -7.48
C LEU A 31 22.26 -22.52 -8.77
N GLU A 32 21.57 -23.66 -8.71
CA GLU A 32 21.32 -24.54 -9.84
C GLU A 32 20.09 -24.07 -10.60
N SER A 33 19.01 -23.76 -9.87
CA SER A 33 17.74 -23.30 -10.43
C SER A 33 17.00 -22.37 -9.47
N ILE A 34 16.14 -21.53 -10.05
CA ILE A 34 15.15 -20.71 -9.34
C ILE A 34 13.82 -20.97 -10.06
N THR A 35 12.87 -21.61 -9.39
CA THR A 35 11.59 -22.01 -9.99
C THR A 35 10.42 -21.40 -9.21
N VAL A 36 9.58 -20.63 -9.88
CA VAL A 36 8.35 -20.05 -9.34
C VAL A 36 7.16 -20.92 -9.71
N TYR A 37 6.49 -21.50 -8.72
CA TYR A 37 5.22 -22.21 -8.90
C TYR A 37 4.05 -21.25 -8.70
N GLN A 38 3.15 -21.21 -9.69
CA GLN A 38 2.02 -20.29 -9.72
C GLN A 38 0.72 -21.06 -9.98
N ARG A 39 -0.31 -20.79 -9.16
CA ARG A 39 -1.68 -21.23 -9.42
C ARG A 39 -2.28 -20.45 -10.59
N GLY A 40 -2.93 -21.14 -11.51
CA GLY A 40 -3.55 -20.53 -12.68
C GLY A 40 -2.53 -19.94 -13.65
N TRP A 41 -2.99 -19.00 -14.48
CA TRP A 41 -2.26 -18.51 -15.66
C TRP A 41 -1.55 -17.16 -15.47
N ARG A 42 -1.84 -16.42 -14.38
CA ARG A 42 -1.29 -15.08 -14.17
C ARG A 42 -0.55 -14.90 -12.85
N LEU A 43 0.40 -13.97 -12.86
CA LEU A 43 1.14 -13.52 -11.68
C LEU A 43 0.46 -12.31 -11.03
N GLY A 44 0.98 -11.89 -9.88
CA GLY A 44 0.59 -10.66 -9.18
C GLY A 44 -0.04 -10.88 -7.82
N GLY A 45 -0.68 -12.03 -7.58
CA GLY A 45 -1.36 -12.32 -6.31
C GLY A 45 -2.39 -11.24 -5.97
N LYS A 46 -2.27 -10.59 -4.80
CA LYS A 46 -3.15 -9.45 -4.41
C LYS A 46 -2.89 -8.16 -5.21
N GLY A 47 -1.95 -8.18 -6.14
CA GLY A 47 -1.72 -7.11 -7.10
C GLY A 47 -2.18 -7.45 -8.52
N ALA A 48 -2.76 -8.64 -8.72
CA ALA A 48 -3.15 -9.07 -10.06
C ALA A 48 -4.23 -8.15 -10.64
N SER A 49 -4.08 -7.83 -11.92
CA SER A 49 -5.10 -7.22 -12.76
C SER A 49 -5.06 -7.85 -14.15
N SER A 50 -6.20 -7.89 -14.84
CA SER A 50 -6.32 -8.45 -16.19
C SER A 50 -6.90 -7.45 -17.20
N ARG A 51 -6.80 -7.82 -18.47
CA ARG A 51 -7.54 -7.22 -19.58
C ARG A 51 -8.75 -8.09 -19.91
N GLY A 52 -9.92 -7.58 -19.54
CA GLY A 52 -11.21 -8.19 -19.86
C GLY A 52 -11.76 -7.76 -21.23
N PRO A 53 -13.07 -7.96 -21.45
CA PRO A 53 -13.76 -7.54 -22.68
C PRO A 53 -13.44 -6.10 -23.06
N HIS A 54 -13.20 -5.85 -24.35
CA HIS A 54 -12.81 -4.55 -24.89
C HIS A 54 -11.50 -3.96 -24.33
N GLY A 55 -10.64 -4.78 -23.73
CA GLY A 55 -9.35 -4.35 -23.20
C GLY A 55 -9.42 -3.54 -21.91
N ARG A 56 -10.56 -3.62 -21.20
CA ARG A 56 -10.78 -2.94 -19.91
C ARG A 56 -9.92 -3.57 -18.83
N ILE A 57 -9.45 -2.75 -17.90
CA ILE A 57 -8.63 -3.24 -16.79
C ILE A 57 -9.57 -3.74 -15.70
N GLU A 58 -9.39 -4.99 -15.32
CA GLU A 58 -10.13 -5.64 -14.24
C GLU A 58 -9.20 -5.82 -13.04
N GLU A 59 -9.55 -5.18 -11.93
CA GLU A 59 -8.77 -5.12 -10.69
C GLU A 59 -9.71 -5.30 -9.52
N HIS A 60 -9.29 -6.02 -8.48
CA HIS A 60 -10.13 -6.31 -7.31
C HIS A 60 -10.14 -5.21 -6.24
N GLY A 61 -9.43 -4.09 -6.46
CA GLY A 61 -9.29 -3.01 -5.47
C GLY A 61 -8.36 -1.90 -5.94
N LEU A 62 -8.30 -0.81 -5.17
CA LEU A 62 -7.42 0.32 -5.46
C LEU A 62 -5.94 -0.08 -5.33
N HIS A 63 -5.16 0.13 -6.39
CA HIS A 63 -3.73 -0.08 -6.40
C HIS A 63 -3.00 1.25 -6.59
N VAL A 64 -2.40 1.76 -5.52
CA VAL A 64 -1.58 2.99 -5.53
C VAL A 64 -0.29 2.75 -4.77
N LEU A 65 0.83 3.28 -5.27
CA LEU A 65 2.09 3.23 -4.54
C LEU A 65 2.27 4.52 -3.74
N LEU A 66 2.74 4.39 -2.51
CA LEU A 66 3.12 5.52 -1.69
C LEU A 66 4.53 5.95 -2.06
N GLY A 67 4.81 7.25 -2.06
CA GLY A 67 6.14 7.74 -2.46
C GLY A 67 7.28 7.35 -1.52
N TYR A 68 7.01 6.70 -0.40
CA TYR A 68 8.04 6.12 0.49
C TYR A 68 8.35 4.64 0.17
N TYR A 69 7.68 4.03 -0.81
CA TYR A 69 7.91 2.64 -1.21
C TYR A 69 9.22 2.49 -2.01
N ASP A 70 10.32 3.00 -1.47
CA ASP A 70 11.62 3.05 -2.13
C ASP A 70 12.09 1.68 -2.62
N ALA A 71 11.89 0.61 -1.82
CA ALA A 71 12.22 -0.75 -2.23
C ALA A 71 11.44 -1.22 -3.46
N THR A 72 10.14 -0.90 -3.55
CA THR A 72 9.32 -1.23 -4.72
C THR A 72 9.78 -0.43 -5.94
N PHE A 73 9.98 0.88 -5.80
CA PHE A 73 10.46 1.71 -6.90
C PHE A 73 11.87 1.33 -7.35
N ARG A 74 12.76 0.92 -6.43
CA ARG A 74 14.09 0.42 -6.75
C ARG A 74 14.00 -0.81 -7.66
N VAL A 75 13.19 -1.80 -7.29
CA VAL A 75 12.97 -2.99 -8.13
C VAL A 75 12.41 -2.60 -9.49
N LEU A 76 11.36 -1.76 -9.54
CA LEU A 76 10.76 -1.33 -10.81
C LEU A 76 11.75 -0.59 -11.71
N ARG A 77 12.55 0.32 -11.16
CA ARG A 77 13.61 1.04 -11.89
C ARG A 77 14.62 0.07 -12.49
N GLN A 78 15.07 -0.91 -11.72
CA GLN A 78 16.00 -1.93 -12.19
C GLN A 78 15.36 -2.80 -13.28
N VAL A 79 14.13 -3.27 -13.09
CA VAL A 79 13.39 -4.09 -14.05
C VAL A 79 13.22 -3.37 -15.38
N TYR A 80 12.68 -2.16 -15.38
CA TYR A 80 12.51 -1.38 -16.60
C TYR A 80 13.85 -1.01 -17.26
N GLY A 81 14.89 -0.77 -16.44
CA GLY A 81 16.24 -0.53 -16.93
C GLY A 81 16.87 -1.75 -17.61
N GLU A 82 16.66 -2.95 -17.06
CA GLU A 82 17.17 -4.21 -17.65
C GLU A 82 16.41 -4.58 -18.93
N LEU A 83 15.09 -4.41 -18.93
CA LEU A 83 14.28 -4.67 -20.13
C LEU A 83 14.70 -3.78 -21.29
N ASP A 84 15.09 -2.52 -21.02
CA ASP A 84 15.52 -1.57 -22.05
C ASP A 84 14.53 -1.51 -23.23
N ARG A 85 13.22 -1.41 -22.92
CA ARG A 85 12.14 -1.40 -23.91
C ARG A 85 12.33 -0.38 -25.05
N PRO A 86 12.94 0.81 -24.85
CA PRO A 86 13.28 1.68 -25.99
C PRO A 86 14.06 0.98 -27.10
N ARG A 87 14.89 -0.02 -26.77
CA ARG A 87 15.65 -0.83 -27.72
C ARG A 87 14.99 -2.19 -27.99
N THR A 88 14.50 -2.89 -26.96
CA THR A 88 14.02 -4.29 -27.08
C THR A 88 12.56 -4.40 -27.53
N ASP A 89 11.73 -3.39 -27.24
CA ASP A 89 10.31 -3.35 -27.59
C ASP A 89 9.83 -1.92 -27.89
N PRO A 90 10.35 -1.28 -28.96
CA PRO A 90 10.07 0.13 -29.27
C PRO A 90 8.58 0.40 -29.59
N GLY A 91 7.81 -0.64 -29.91
CA GLY A 91 6.36 -0.57 -30.11
C GLY A 91 5.56 -0.47 -28.81
N CYS A 92 6.17 -0.76 -27.65
CA CYS A 92 5.51 -0.66 -26.37
C CYS A 92 5.25 0.81 -25.98
N PRO A 93 4.00 1.17 -25.59
CA PRO A 93 3.68 2.55 -25.20
C PRO A 93 4.22 2.94 -23.81
N ILE A 94 4.54 1.97 -22.95
CA ILE A 94 5.11 2.18 -21.60
C ILE A 94 6.52 1.58 -21.60
N ARG A 95 7.52 2.44 -21.80
CA ARG A 95 8.90 2.03 -22.06
C ARG A 95 9.76 2.07 -20.80
N THR A 96 9.47 3.02 -19.92
CA THR A 96 10.21 3.26 -18.68
C THR A 96 9.27 3.22 -17.48
N TRP A 97 9.83 3.17 -16.26
CA TRP A 97 9.00 3.25 -15.06
C TRP A 97 8.36 4.65 -14.92
N GLU A 98 8.99 5.71 -15.47
CA GLU A 98 8.41 7.06 -15.53
C GLU A 98 7.16 7.13 -16.43
N ASP A 99 7.07 6.29 -17.48
CA ASP A 99 5.85 6.17 -18.29
C ASP A 99 4.75 5.40 -17.53
N ALA A 100 5.15 4.46 -16.67
CA ALA A 100 4.25 3.58 -15.94
C ALA A 100 3.59 4.25 -14.73
N PHE A 101 4.30 5.18 -14.07
CA PHE A 101 3.88 5.78 -12.81
C PHE A 101 3.90 7.31 -12.88
N ALA A 102 2.75 7.93 -12.59
CA ALA A 102 2.63 9.38 -12.51
C ALA A 102 2.46 9.82 -11.04
N PRO A 103 3.19 10.85 -10.58
CA PRO A 103 2.97 11.40 -9.24
C PRO A 103 1.56 12.01 -9.13
N THR A 104 0.87 11.73 -8.03
CA THR A 104 -0.42 12.36 -7.69
C THR A 104 -0.42 12.83 -6.24
N GLY A 105 -0.73 14.10 -6.04
CA GLY A 105 -0.77 14.73 -4.72
C GLY A 105 -2.19 14.86 -4.16
N ASP A 106 -3.20 14.58 -4.97
CA ASP A 106 -4.60 14.83 -4.66
C ASP A 106 -5.17 13.70 -3.77
N VAL A 107 -5.78 14.10 -2.67
CA VAL A 107 -6.38 13.21 -1.67
C VAL A 107 -7.77 13.72 -1.32
N GLY A 108 -8.77 12.86 -1.53
CA GLY A 108 -10.16 13.13 -1.19
C GLY A 108 -10.64 12.23 -0.05
N LEU A 109 -11.17 12.84 1.01
CA LEU A 109 -11.82 12.14 2.11
C LEU A 109 -13.30 12.56 2.16
N ALA A 110 -14.20 11.60 2.23
CA ALA A 110 -15.63 11.87 2.39
C ALA A 110 -16.03 11.79 3.87
N ASP A 111 -16.93 12.67 4.27
CA ASP A 111 -17.46 12.77 5.62
C ASP A 111 -18.97 12.92 5.60
N GLY A 112 -19.68 12.06 6.31
CA GLY A 112 -21.13 12.12 6.47
C GLY A 112 -21.47 12.60 7.89
N HIS A 113 -22.18 13.73 8.00
CA HIS A 113 -22.70 14.22 9.28
C HIS A 113 -24.15 14.70 9.12
N GLY A 114 -25.05 14.23 9.98
CA GLY A 114 -26.47 14.62 9.94
C GLY A 114 -27.18 14.26 8.62
N GLY A 115 -26.76 13.17 7.96
CA GLY A 115 -27.32 12.76 6.65
C GLY A 115 -26.77 13.54 5.45
N VAL A 116 -25.88 14.51 5.66
CA VAL A 116 -25.25 15.30 4.60
C VAL A 116 -23.81 14.83 4.38
N TRP A 117 -23.47 14.56 3.13
CA TRP A 117 -22.11 14.24 2.72
C TRP A 117 -21.30 15.50 2.43
N SER A 118 -20.03 15.47 2.83
CA SER A 118 -19.11 16.57 2.72
C SER A 118 -17.74 16.02 2.35
N HIS A 119 -17.04 16.68 1.42
CA HIS A 119 -15.72 16.23 0.97
C HIS A 119 -14.60 17.11 1.55
N PHE A 120 -13.48 16.48 1.88
CA PHE A 120 -12.22 17.11 2.23
C PHE A 120 -11.22 16.72 1.14
N VAL A 121 -10.99 17.64 0.20
CA VAL A 121 -10.04 17.44 -0.90
C VAL A 121 -8.83 18.30 -0.61
N THR A 122 -7.67 17.67 -0.51
CA THR A 122 -6.39 18.33 -0.32
C THR A 122 -5.42 17.91 -1.41
N ARG A 123 -4.45 18.78 -1.70
CA ARG A 123 -3.34 18.48 -2.60
C ARG A 123 -2.03 18.62 -1.85
N PHE A 124 -1.38 17.50 -1.58
CA PHE A 124 -0.08 17.48 -0.95
C PHE A 124 0.99 17.97 -1.93
N SER A 125 1.76 18.96 -1.49
CA SER A 125 2.94 19.43 -2.21
C SER A 125 4.00 18.34 -2.27
N GLY A 126 4.56 18.15 -3.47
CA GLY A 126 5.64 17.21 -3.71
C GLY A 126 7.01 17.72 -3.26
N ASN A 127 8.04 16.95 -3.59
CA ASN A 127 9.45 17.34 -3.45
C ASN A 127 10.25 16.90 -4.69
N GLY A 128 11.51 17.33 -4.80
CA GLY A 128 12.38 16.99 -5.93
C GLY A 128 13.10 15.65 -5.80
N LEU A 129 12.74 14.79 -4.83
CA LEU A 129 13.33 13.48 -4.65
C LEU A 129 12.61 12.47 -5.55
N ILE A 130 13.32 11.39 -5.91
CA ILE A 130 12.76 10.31 -6.72
C ILE A 130 12.78 9.02 -5.90
N PRO A 131 11.65 8.30 -5.79
CA PRO A 131 11.61 7.07 -5.01
C PRO A 131 12.47 5.98 -5.66
N GLY A 132 13.12 5.17 -4.83
CA GLY A 132 13.94 4.04 -5.28
C GLY A 132 15.28 4.45 -5.91
N GLU A 133 15.73 5.69 -5.74
CA GLU A 133 17.11 6.06 -6.02
C GLU A 133 18.09 5.36 -5.05
N PRO A 134 19.33 5.06 -5.48
CA PRO A 134 20.34 4.50 -4.59
C PRO A 134 20.50 5.36 -3.32
N GLY A 135 20.36 4.73 -2.14
CA GLY A 135 20.43 5.40 -0.84
C GLY A 135 19.17 6.15 -0.40
N ALA A 136 18.07 6.07 -1.18
CA ALA A 136 16.79 6.68 -0.79
C ALA A 136 16.15 6.00 0.44
N GLU A 137 16.30 4.67 0.55
CA GLU A 137 15.81 3.86 1.69
C GLU A 137 16.55 4.20 3.00
N ASP A 138 17.85 4.48 2.92
CA ASP A 138 18.72 4.70 4.08
C ASP A 138 18.76 6.16 4.54
N ARG A 139 18.03 7.06 3.87
CA ARG A 139 18.09 8.49 4.15
C ARG A 139 17.38 8.80 5.48
N PRO A 140 18.12 9.21 6.54
CA PRO A 140 17.47 9.55 7.80
C PRO A 140 16.69 10.85 7.66
N LEU A 141 15.50 10.91 8.26
CA LEU A 141 14.76 12.15 8.44
C LEU A 141 15.48 13.02 9.47
N ARG A 142 16.06 14.14 9.02
CA ARG A 142 16.69 15.10 9.93
C ARG A 142 15.63 16.02 10.53
N PRO A 143 15.86 16.60 11.72
CA PRO A 143 14.92 17.56 12.33
C PRO A 143 14.50 18.69 11.39
N LEU A 144 15.44 19.22 10.59
CA LEU A 144 15.14 20.24 9.60
C LEU A 144 14.22 19.73 8.47
N ASP A 145 14.41 18.49 8.01
CA ASP A 145 13.55 17.89 6.97
C ASP A 145 12.12 17.76 7.51
N VAL A 146 11.97 17.33 8.77
CA VAL A 146 10.68 17.25 9.48
C VAL A 146 10.05 18.62 9.65
N ALA A 147 10.80 19.64 10.07
CA ALA A 147 10.29 21.00 10.27
C ALA A 147 9.80 21.63 8.94
N VAL A 148 10.63 21.57 7.89
CA VAL A 148 10.27 22.06 6.55
C VAL A 148 9.04 21.34 6.02
N ARG A 149 8.98 20.02 6.20
CA ARG A 149 7.82 19.24 5.76
C ARG A 149 6.56 19.56 6.56
N SER A 150 6.67 19.72 7.87
CA SER A 150 5.57 20.13 8.74
C SER A 150 4.98 21.45 8.26
N MET A 151 5.83 22.46 7.99
CA MET A 151 5.37 23.74 7.45
C MET A 151 4.66 23.60 6.10
N ARG A 152 5.15 22.75 5.20
CA ARG A 152 4.48 22.48 3.91
C ARG A 152 3.13 21.80 4.10
N LEU A 153 3.04 20.79 4.96
CA LEU A 153 1.79 20.10 5.27
C LEU A 153 0.74 21.07 5.82
N LEU A 154 1.14 22.02 6.66
CA LEU A 154 0.26 23.05 7.19
C LEU A 154 -0.21 24.02 6.11
N VAL A 155 0.67 24.41 5.20
CA VAL A 155 0.30 25.23 4.04
C VAL A 155 -0.68 24.47 3.14
N ASP A 156 -0.44 23.19 2.86
CA ASP A 156 -1.31 22.35 2.03
C ASP A 156 -2.69 22.14 2.68
N PHE A 157 -2.71 21.83 3.98
CA PHE A 157 -3.93 21.77 4.78
C PHE A 157 -4.68 23.09 4.73
N HIS A 158 -3.98 24.21 4.92
CA HIS A 158 -4.63 25.51 4.93
C HIS A 158 -5.21 25.89 3.56
N ARG A 159 -4.54 25.53 2.46
CA ARG A 159 -5.08 25.66 1.10
C ARG A 159 -6.35 24.81 0.90
N SER A 160 -6.38 23.59 1.44
CA SER A 160 -7.55 22.70 1.34
C SER A 160 -8.80 23.23 2.05
N LEU A 161 -8.63 24.18 2.98
CA LEU A 161 -9.74 24.84 3.67
C LEU A 161 -10.27 26.07 2.93
N ALA A 162 -9.60 26.56 1.88
CA ALA A 162 -10.12 27.68 1.11
C ALA A 162 -11.42 27.27 0.37
N PRO A 163 -12.42 28.17 0.24
CA PRO A 163 -13.62 27.87 -0.53
C PRO A 163 -13.25 27.39 -1.94
N ALA A 164 -14.03 26.45 -2.46
CA ALA A 164 -13.88 25.87 -3.81
C ALA A 164 -14.05 26.93 -4.90
N GLY A 165 -13.05 27.79 -5.05
CA GLY A 165 -12.91 28.73 -6.14
C GLY A 165 -12.02 28.19 -7.27
N ASP A 166 -11.33 27.06 -7.08
CA ASP A 166 -10.44 26.48 -8.11
C ASP A 166 -10.05 24.99 -7.90
N GLY A 167 -10.72 24.21 -7.03
CA GLY A 167 -10.38 22.77 -6.94
C GLY A 167 -10.91 21.94 -5.78
N GLY A 168 -12.23 21.84 -5.57
CA GLY A 168 -12.73 21.06 -4.43
C GLY A 168 -14.18 20.59 -4.44
N SER A 169 -14.81 20.39 -5.59
CA SER A 169 -16.02 19.55 -5.68
C SER A 169 -15.64 18.14 -6.12
N ILE A 170 -16.24 17.12 -5.51
CA ILE A 170 -16.27 15.78 -6.10
C ILE A 170 -17.53 15.74 -6.96
N ASP A 171 -17.33 15.74 -8.27
CA ASP A 171 -18.39 15.60 -9.25
C ASP A 171 -18.24 14.25 -9.94
N LEU A 172 -19.35 13.55 -10.15
CA LEU A 172 -19.36 12.40 -11.05
C LEU A 172 -19.18 12.94 -12.47
N SER A 173 -18.09 12.54 -13.13
CA SER A 173 -17.79 12.93 -14.49
C SER A 173 -17.15 11.80 -15.29
N ALA A 174 -17.56 11.62 -16.55
CA ALA A 174 -16.86 10.73 -17.49
C ALA A 174 -15.76 11.48 -18.27
N SER A 175 -15.61 12.78 -18.06
CA SER A 175 -14.49 13.56 -18.56
C SER A 175 -13.28 13.44 -17.62
N PRO A 176 -12.06 13.20 -18.15
CA PRO A 176 -10.84 13.28 -17.36
C PRO A 176 -10.43 14.73 -17.04
N ARG A 177 -11.14 15.73 -17.57
CA ARG A 177 -10.90 17.16 -17.30
C ARG A 177 -11.78 17.65 -16.16
N PRO A 178 -11.20 18.19 -15.07
CA PRO A 178 -11.97 18.74 -13.95
C PRO A 178 -12.91 19.86 -14.41
N ARG A 179 -14.12 19.92 -13.83
CA ARG A 179 -15.01 21.08 -13.99
C ARG A 179 -14.47 22.23 -13.14
N THR A 180 -14.20 23.38 -13.74
CA THR A 180 -13.89 24.61 -13.01
C THR A 180 -15.19 25.31 -12.66
N THR A 181 -15.61 25.22 -11.39
CA THR A 181 -16.73 25.99 -10.86
C THR A 181 -16.21 27.24 -10.15
N THR A 182 -16.34 28.39 -10.79
CA THR A 182 -16.04 29.68 -10.17
C THR A 182 -17.14 30.03 -9.18
N THR A 183 -16.87 29.91 -7.87
CA THR A 183 -17.73 30.53 -6.84
C THR A 183 -16.95 31.57 -6.05
N SER A 184 -17.60 32.73 -5.85
CA SER A 184 -17.09 33.88 -5.10
C SER A 184 -17.84 34.00 -3.78
N ALA A 185 -17.12 34.13 -2.64
CA ALA A 185 -17.60 34.86 -1.46
C ALA A 185 -16.56 34.99 -0.34
N SER A 186 -16.32 36.23 0.15
CA SER A 186 -16.02 36.82 1.51
C SER A 186 -14.71 36.61 2.33
N ALA A 187 -13.59 37.19 1.89
CA ALA A 187 -12.23 37.03 2.47
C ALA A 187 -11.98 37.39 3.97
N GLY A 188 -12.84 38.17 4.64
CA GLY A 188 -12.52 38.85 5.92
C GLY A 188 -12.53 37.99 7.19
N LEU A 189 -13.60 37.23 7.44
CA LEU A 189 -13.74 36.39 8.65
C LEU A 189 -12.76 35.19 8.64
N ARG A 190 -12.36 34.76 7.44
CA ARG A 190 -11.50 33.61 7.22
C ARG A 190 -10.02 33.91 7.45
N ALA A 191 -9.55 35.11 7.15
CA ALA A 191 -8.18 35.52 7.49
C ALA A 191 -7.92 35.49 9.02
N LEU A 192 -8.95 35.75 9.82
CA LEU A 192 -8.89 35.71 11.29
C LEU A 192 -8.80 34.28 11.85
N ILE A 193 -9.57 33.32 11.33
CA ILE A 193 -9.51 31.91 11.74
C ILE A 193 -8.15 31.28 11.36
N ARG A 194 -7.64 31.64 10.17
CA ARG A 194 -6.31 31.26 9.69
C ARG A 194 -5.20 31.85 10.55
N GLY A 195 -5.31 33.14 10.87
CA GLY A 195 -4.38 33.83 11.76
C GLY A 195 -4.36 33.20 13.16
N GLY A 196 -5.53 32.89 13.73
CA GLY A 196 -5.64 32.26 15.06
C GLY A 196 -5.09 30.83 15.12
N GLY A 197 -5.44 29.99 14.14
CA GLY A 197 -4.95 28.61 14.06
C GLY A 197 -3.43 28.53 13.82
N LEU A 198 -2.89 29.37 12.93
CA LEU A 198 -1.45 29.45 12.67
C LEU A 198 -0.68 30.01 13.88
N THR A 199 -1.25 30.98 14.60
CA THR A 199 -0.63 31.53 15.82
C THR A 199 -0.61 30.50 16.95
N ALA A 200 -1.70 29.73 17.14
CA ALA A 200 -1.76 28.69 18.14
C ALA A 200 -0.78 27.53 17.83
N LEU A 201 -0.68 27.15 16.57
CA LEU A 201 0.24 26.11 16.13
C LEU A 201 1.70 26.57 16.17
N ALA A 202 1.99 27.83 15.83
CA ALA A 202 3.31 28.42 15.99
C ALA A 202 3.72 28.49 17.48
N ALA A 203 2.81 28.88 18.37
CA ALA A 203 3.06 28.88 19.81
C ALA A 203 3.31 27.46 20.35
N LEU A 204 2.62 26.45 19.81
CA LEU A 204 2.85 25.05 20.15
C LEU A 204 4.22 24.56 19.67
N LEU A 205 4.58 24.85 18.42
CA LEU A 205 5.88 24.50 17.84
C LEU A 205 7.03 25.21 18.58
N GLU A 206 6.90 26.50 18.88
CA GLU A 206 7.89 27.27 19.65
C GLU A 206 8.05 26.72 21.08
N SER A 207 6.97 26.20 21.67
CA SER A 207 7.02 25.55 22.99
C SER A 207 7.67 24.17 22.94
N LEU A 208 7.45 23.40 21.86
CA LEU A 208 8.09 22.11 21.64
C LEU A 208 9.59 22.27 21.33
N GLU A 209 9.97 23.27 20.54
CA GLU A 209 11.37 23.64 20.26
C GLU A 209 12.10 24.05 21.53
N ARG A 210 11.50 24.92 22.37
CA ARG A 210 12.06 25.28 23.68
C ARG A 210 12.22 24.07 24.60
N ALA A 211 11.24 23.15 24.60
CA ALA A 211 11.36 21.91 25.37
C ALA A 211 12.48 21.00 24.85
N ALA A 212 12.71 20.96 23.54
CA ALA A 212 13.78 20.18 22.91
C ALA A 212 15.17 20.79 23.13
N GLU A 213 15.32 22.12 23.06
CA GLU A 213 16.59 22.83 23.30
C GLU A 213 17.05 22.71 24.76
N ILE A 214 16.13 22.72 25.71
CA ILE A 214 16.42 22.46 27.14
C ILE A 214 16.87 21.01 27.37
N SER A 215 16.50 20.09 26.46
CA SER A 215 16.67 18.64 26.62
C SER A 215 17.89 18.06 25.91
N GLY A 216 18.85 18.88 25.47
CA GLY A 216 20.01 18.52 24.66
C GLY A 216 20.98 17.43 25.18
N ARG A 217 20.62 16.61 26.18
CA ARG A 217 21.34 15.37 26.52
C ARG A 217 20.62 14.35 27.43
N ALA A 218 19.30 14.41 27.63
CA ALA A 218 18.64 13.43 28.51
C ALA A 218 17.20 13.13 28.09
N VAL A 219 16.80 11.87 28.28
CA VAL A 219 15.42 11.37 28.33
C VAL A 219 14.49 12.48 28.84
N VAL A 220 13.43 12.80 28.08
CA VAL A 220 12.43 13.80 28.48
C VAL A 220 12.01 13.52 29.92
N SER A 221 12.41 14.39 30.85
CA SER A 221 12.13 14.17 32.26
C SER A 221 10.62 14.21 32.48
N ALA A 222 10.10 13.28 33.30
CA ALA A 222 8.67 13.19 33.60
C ALA A 222 8.00 14.54 34.01
N PRO A 223 8.68 15.49 34.68
CA PRO A 223 8.14 16.84 34.92
C PRO A 223 7.90 17.67 33.66
N ALA A 224 8.80 17.64 32.68
CA ALA A 224 8.67 18.39 31.42
C ALA A 224 7.50 17.86 30.58
N ALA A 225 7.35 16.54 30.52
CA ALA A 225 6.20 15.89 29.89
C ALA A 225 4.87 16.32 30.55
N ARG A 226 4.81 16.39 31.89
CA ARG A 226 3.63 16.85 32.65
C ARG A 226 3.28 18.32 32.44
N SER A 227 4.29 19.20 32.32
CA SER A 227 4.07 20.63 32.04
C SER A 227 3.53 20.86 30.63
N LEU A 228 4.11 20.18 29.62
CA LEU A 228 3.61 20.19 28.25
C LEU A 228 2.16 19.69 28.19
N ASP A 229 1.88 18.58 28.88
CA ASP A 229 0.56 17.96 29.00
C ASP A 229 -0.50 18.88 29.66
N SER A 230 -0.13 19.61 30.71
CA SER A 230 -1.03 20.60 31.33
C SER A 230 -1.37 21.76 30.40
N MET A 231 -0.37 22.28 29.68
CA MET A 231 -0.55 23.42 28.76
C MET A 231 -1.43 23.05 27.56
N LEU A 232 -1.20 21.87 26.99
CA LEU A 232 -1.97 21.33 25.87
C LEU A 232 -3.45 21.14 26.21
N ARG A 233 -3.76 20.63 27.41
CA ARG A 233 -5.14 20.47 27.89
C ARG A 233 -5.87 21.81 28.05
N SER A 234 -5.24 22.79 28.70
CA SER A 234 -5.86 24.10 28.93
C SER A 234 -6.17 24.83 27.64
N TRP A 235 -5.33 24.70 26.62
CA TRP A 235 -5.60 25.27 25.29
C TRP A 235 -6.77 24.58 24.59
N ARG A 236 -6.82 23.24 24.63
CA ARG A 236 -7.88 22.42 24.02
C ARG A 236 -9.26 22.74 24.59
N ASP A 237 -9.37 22.83 25.91
CA ASP A 237 -10.65 23.01 26.59
C ASP A 237 -11.21 24.44 26.42
N GLY A 238 -10.35 25.44 26.18
CA GLY A 238 -10.77 26.84 25.96
C GLY A 238 -11.33 27.15 24.57
N ILE A 239 -11.07 26.30 23.57
CA ILE A 239 -11.41 26.55 22.15
C ILE A 239 -12.61 25.70 21.68
N ARG A 240 -12.89 24.60 22.39
CA ARG A 240 -13.84 23.56 21.98
C ARG A 240 -15.26 24.08 21.70
N ASP A 241 -15.86 24.85 22.58
CA ASP A 241 -17.30 25.16 22.46
C ASP A 241 -17.61 26.25 21.42
N GLY A 242 -16.63 27.08 21.05
CA GLY A 242 -16.81 28.16 20.07
C GLY A 242 -16.45 27.81 18.63
N VAL A 243 -15.61 26.77 18.42
CA VAL A 243 -15.06 26.41 17.10
C VAL A 243 -15.92 25.40 16.34
N LEU A 244 -16.78 24.65 17.03
CA LEU A 244 -17.53 23.53 16.45
C LEU A 244 -18.70 23.93 15.54
N ALA A 245 -19.10 25.20 15.54
CA ALA A 245 -20.18 25.70 14.68
C ALA A 245 -19.76 25.92 13.22
N ASP A 246 -18.46 26.09 12.94
CA ASP A 246 -17.93 26.34 11.60
C ASP A 246 -17.11 25.14 11.09
N ARG A 247 -17.33 24.74 9.83
CA ARG A 247 -16.70 23.54 9.25
C ARG A 247 -15.19 23.66 9.09
N GLU A 248 -14.68 24.83 8.69
CA GLU A 248 -13.24 25.07 8.49
C GLU A 248 -12.52 25.12 9.85
N ALA A 249 -13.13 25.81 10.81
CA ALA A 249 -12.62 25.92 12.17
C ALA A 249 -12.58 24.55 12.86
N ARG A 250 -13.65 23.76 12.73
CA ARG A 250 -13.74 22.39 13.24
C ARG A 250 -12.66 21.48 12.68
N ARG A 251 -12.41 21.52 11.37
CA ARG A 251 -11.32 20.74 10.73
C ARG A 251 -9.95 21.15 11.23
N THR A 252 -9.72 22.45 11.39
CA THR A 252 -8.45 22.98 11.93
C THR A 252 -8.22 22.48 13.35
N TRP A 253 -9.25 22.51 14.18
CA TRP A 253 -9.18 21.98 15.54
C TRP A 253 -8.94 20.47 15.57
N GLN A 254 -9.64 19.69 14.74
CA GLN A 254 -9.42 18.24 14.62
C GLN A 254 -7.95 17.92 14.27
N LEU A 255 -7.35 18.66 13.33
CA LEU A 255 -5.94 18.48 12.98
C LEU A 255 -5.02 18.78 14.18
N ILE A 256 -5.24 19.90 14.88
CA ILE A 256 -4.37 20.27 16.00
C ILE A 256 -4.52 19.26 17.14
N ASP A 257 -5.75 18.90 17.50
CA ASP A 257 -6.03 17.90 18.53
C ASP A 257 -5.42 16.53 18.18
N LEU A 258 -5.46 16.13 16.90
CA LEU A 258 -4.82 14.91 16.41
C LEU A 258 -3.29 14.96 16.59
N VAL A 259 -2.64 16.04 16.15
CA VAL A 259 -1.18 16.19 16.28
C VAL A 259 -0.77 16.21 17.76
N VAL A 260 -1.51 16.94 18.58
CA VAL A 260 -1.29 17.04 20.03
C VAL A 260 -1.41 15.67 20.70
N ALA A 261 -2.47 14.92 20.42
CA ALA A 261 -2.68 13.59 20.99
C ALA A 261 -1.57 12.61 20.59
N ASN A 262 -1.12 12.65 19.33
CA ASN A 262 0.00 11.84 18.85
C ASN A 262 1.31 12.17 19.58
N VAL A 263 1.70 13.46 19.61
CA VAL A 263 2.96 13.87 20.27
C VAL A 263 2.93 13.56 21.76
N ARG A 264 1.79 13.81 22.42
CA ARG A 264 1.58 13.48 23.83
C ARG A 264 1.71 11.97 24.06
N GLY A 265 1.04 11.15 23.25
CA GLY A 265 1.09 9.70 23.39
C GLY A 265 2.49 9.13 23.16
N MET A 266 3.17 9.61 22.11
CA MET A 266 4.56 9.23 21.83
C MET A 266 5.51 9.57 22.99
N ALA A 267 5.32 10.73 23.62
CA ALA A 267 6.10 11.14 24.79
C ALA A 267 5.76 10.29 26.03
N ALA A 268 4.47 10.09 26.31
CA ALA A 268 3.99 9.35 27.48
C ALA A 268 4.40 7.87 27.45
N ASP A 269 4.37 7.25 26.27
CA ASP A 269 4.69 5.83 26.10
C ASP A 269 6.19 5.59 25.81
N GLY A 270 6.99 6.66 25.76
CA GLY A 270 8.45 6.59 25.56
C GLY A 270 8.88 6.30 24.13
N LEU A 271 7.98 6.45 23.14
CA LEU A 271 8.24 6.16 21.73
C LEU A 271 9.23 7.13 21.06
N LEU A 272 9.49 8.29 21.70
CA LEU A 272 10.50 9.26 21.25
C LEU A 272 11.95 8.83 21.53
N SER A 273 12.15 7.80 22.36
CA SER A 273 13.47 7.41 22.87
C SER A 273 14.16 6.29 22.06
N GLY A 274 13.62 5.96 20.88
CA GLY A 274 14.19 4.94 19.99
C GLY A 274 13.67 3.52 20.22
N SER A 275 12.75 3.31 21.18
CA SER A 275 11.95 2.09 21.19
C SER A 275 10.96 2.11 20.02
N GLY A 276 10.87 1.04 19.25
CA GLY A 276 10.01 1.00 18.08
C GLY A 276 8.52 1.07 18.42
N TYR A 277 7.72 1.45 17.42
CA TYR A 277 6.29 1.65 17.58
C TYR A 277 5.51 0.35 17.84
N GLU A 278 6.12 -0.81 17.60
CA GLU A 278 5.51 -2.14 17.82
C GLU A 278 5.04 -2.37 19.26
N ARG A 279 5.60 -1.62 20.23
CA ARG A 279 5.19 -1.68 21.65
C ARG A 279 3.70 -1.40 21.86
N ILE A 280 3.08 -0.61 20.97
CA ILE A 280 1.66 -0.24 21.05
C ILE A 280 0.80 -0.93 19.98
N ASP A 281 1.33 -1.91 19.23
CA ASP A 281 0.56 -2.61 18.19
C ASP A 281 -0.61 -3.45 18.72
N HIS A 282 -0.59 -3.75 20.02
CA HIS A 282 -1.70 -4.41 20.71
C HIS A 282 -2.92 -3.51 20.91
N LEU A 283 -2.79 -2.20 20.70
CA LEU A 283 -3.86 -1.21 20.79
C LEU A 283 -4.38 -0.86 19.39
N ASP A 284 -5.68 -0.56 19.29
CA ASP A 284 -6.20 0.13 18.12
C ASP A 284 -5.78 1.62 18.13
N TYR A 285 -5.49 2.19 16.96
CA TYR A 285 -5.02 3.58 16.84
C TYR A 285 -6.03 4.60 17.39
N ARG A 286 -7.35 4.40 17.22
CA ARG A 286 -8.38 5.28 17.79
C ARG A 286 -8.45 5.17 19.31
N GLU A 287 -8.35 3.95 19.83
CA GLU A 287 -8.30 3.69 21.27
C GLU A 287 -7.08 4.36 21.90
N TRP A 288 -5.92 4.23 21.25
CA TRP A 288 -4.68 4.87 21.68
C TRP A 288 -4.78 6.40 21.66
N LEU A 289 -5.29 7.00 20.59
CA LEU A 289 -5.54 8.44 20.51
C LEU A 289 -6.47 8.93 21.62
N ALA A 290 -7.58 8.23 21.86
CA ALA A 290 -8.53 8.57 22.92
C ALA A 290 -7.88 8.48 24.31
N SER A 291 -7.07 7.45 24.56
CA SER A 291 -6.33 7.28 25.82
C SER A 291 -5.33 8.42 26.08
N HIS A 292 -4.82 9.03 25.01
CA HIS A 292 -3.93 10.20 25.05
C HIS A 292 -4.67 11.54 24.89
N GLY A 293 -6.00 11.52 25.04
CA GLY A 293 -6.82 12.73 25.17
C GLY A 293 -7.26 13.36 23.86
N ALA A 294 -7.20 12.65 22.73
CA ALA A 294 -7.91 13.07 21.54
C ALA A 294 -9.42 13.14 21.85
N ALA A 295 -10.08 14.19 21.37
CA ALA A 295 -11.51 14.30 21.50
C ALA A 295 -12.24 13.27 20.60
N ALA A 296 -13.45 12.87 20.99
CA ALA A 296 -14.24 11.90 20.24
C ALA A 296 -14.41 12.30 18.76
N GLU A 297 -14.61 13.59 18.48
CA GLU A 297 -14.76 14.08 17.12
C GLU A 297 -13.47 14.04 16.29
N THR A 298 -12.30 14.16 16.94
CA THR A 298 -10.99 13.97 16.30
C THR A 298 -10.76 12.50 15.98
N VAL A 299 -11.10 11.61 16.92
CA VAL A 299 -11.04 10.16 16.74
C VAL A 299 -11.92 9.70 15.57
N ASP A 300 -13.09 10.30 15.43
CA ASP A 300 -14.03 10.04 14.33
C ASP A 300 -13.84 10.97 13.12
N SER A 301 -12.76 11.76 13.09
CA SER A 301 -12.51 12.70 12.00
C SER A 301 -12.27 11.98 10.66
N PRO A 302 -12.50 12.66 9.52
CA PRO A 302 -12.22 12.10 8.20
C PRO A 302 -10.75 11.73 8.01
N ILE A 303 -9.82 12.46 8.64
CA ILE A 303 -8.37 12.20 8.56
C ILE A 303 -8.06 10.85 9.21
N VAL A 304 -8.56 10.60 10.41
CA VAL A 304 -8.35 9.32 11.11
C VAL A 304 -9.07 8.20 10.37
N ARG A 305 -10.33 8.37 9.96
CA ARG A 305 -11.06 7.38 9.14
C ARG A 305 -10.34 7.04 7.83
N GLY A 306 -9.77 8.04 7.16
CA GLY A 306 -9.02 7.88 5.92
C GLY A 306 -7.82 6.94 6.07
N MET A 307 -7.15 6.93 7.22
CA MET A 307 -6.07 5.98 7.50
C MET A 307 -6.57 4.53 7.54
N TYR A 308 -7.75 4.29 8.11
CA TYR A 308 -8.37 2.95 8.16
C TYR A 308 -8.87 2.52 6.79
N ASP A 309 -9.48 3.45 6.03
CA ASP A 309 -9.96 3.20 4.67
C ASP A 309 -8.80 2.86 3.71
N LEU A 310 -7.65 3.54 3.84
CA LEU A 310 -6.47 3.33 3.00
C LEU A 310 -5.92 1.89 3.05
N VAL A 311 -5.97 1.26 4.23
CA VAL A 311 -5.40 -0.09 4.45
C VAL A 311 -6.46 -1.15 4.72
N PHE A 312 -7.75 -0.82 4.54
CA PHE A 312 -8.89 -1.71 4.79
C PHE A 312 -8.90 -2.29 6.22
N ALA A 313 -8.55 -1.49 7.22
CA ALA A 313 -8.39 -1.91 8.62
C ALA A 313 -9.74 -2.06 9.36
N TYR A 314 -10.61 -2.94 8.87
CA TYR A 314 -11.94 -3.18 9.43
C TYR A 314 -12.17 -4.66 9.69
N GLN A 315 -12.50 -5.04 10.92
CA GLN A 315 -12.63 -6.44 11.29
C GLN A 315 -13.74 -7.12 10.47
N GLY A 316 -13.37 -8.14 9.69
CA GLY A 316 -14.32 -8.82 8.78
C GLY A 316 -14.84 -7.94 7.65
N GLY A 317 -14.20 -6.79 7.36
CA GLY A 317 -14.68 -5.79 6.40
C GLY A 317 -15.82 -4.92 6.93
N ASP A 318 -16.19 -5.04 8.20
CA ASP A 318 -17.27 -4.24 8.82
C ASP A 318 -16.76 -2.86 9.26
N ARG A 319 -17.24 -1.81 8.59
CA ARG A 319 -16.83 -0.42 8.85
C ARG A 319 -17.18 0.07 10.27
N SER A 320 -18.12 -0.58 10.95
CA SER A 320 -18.44 -0.29 12.36
C SER A 320 -17.42 -0.87 13.34
N ARG A 321 -16.49 -1.70 12.87
CA ARG A 321 -15.48 -2.39 13.67
C ARG A 321 -14.05 -2.04 13.19
N PRO A 322 -13.63 -0.77 13.29
CA PRO A 322 -12.26 -0.37 12.94
C PRO A 322 -11.25 -1.11 13.81
N ARG A 323 -10.18 -1.64 13.18
CA ARG A 323 -9.08 -2.35 13.85
C ARG A 323 -7.76 -2.11 13.12
N PHE A 324 -6.99 -1.14 13.59
CA PHE A 324 -5.68 -0.77 13.04
C PHE A 324 -4.67 -0.64 14.17
N ALA A 325 -3.59 -1.42 14.13
CA ALA A 325 -2.54 -1.38 15.15
C ALA A 325 -1.97 0.04 15.29
N ALA A 326 -1.95 0.58 16.52
CA ALA A 326 -1.58 1.97 16.76
C ALA A 326 -0.13 2.27 16.34
N GLY A 327 0.80 1.33 16.56
CA GLY A 327 2.19 1.48 16.19
C GLY A 327 2.39 1.54 14.67
N LEU A 328 1.77 0.60 13.95
CA LEU A 328 1.71 0.62 12.49
C LEU A 328 1.04 1.90 11.94
N GLY A 329 0.01 2.41 12.62
CA GLY A 329 -0.65 3.67 12.27
C GLY A 329 0.31 4.87 12.35
N LEU A 330 1.09 4.97 13.43
CA LEU A 330 2.12 5.99 13.58
C LEU A 330 3.22 5.85 12.54
N GLU A 331 3.68 4.62 12.27
CA GLU A 331 4.72 4.37 11.26
C GLU A 331 4.24 4.78 9.87
N LEU A 332 3.05 4.32 9.47
CA LEU A 332 2.45 4.64 8.18
C LEU A 332 2.28 6.15 8.02
N ALA A 333 1.70 6.84 9.00
CA ALA A 333 1.53 8.29 8.96
C ALA A 333 2.88 9.02 8.87
N GLY A 334 3.86 8.57 9.67
CA GLY A 334 5.23 9.09 9.65
C GLY A 334 5.85 8.99 8.26
N ARG A 335 5.91 7.79 7.70
CA ARG A 335 6.52 7.55 6.37
C ARG A 335 5.75 8.25 5.25
N MET A 336 4.42 8.16 5.26
CA MET A 336 3.57 8.76 4.23
C MET A 336 3.63 10.28 4.21
N LEU A 337 3.73 10.95 5.36
CA LEU A 337 3.70 12.41 5.44
C LEU A 337 5.09 13.04 5.41
N PHE A 338 6.11 12.35 5.93
CA PHE A 338 7.45 12.90 6.14
C PHE A 338 8.55 12.29 5.29
N ASP A 339 8.39 11.04 4.83
CA ASP A 339 9.45 10.28 4.14
C ASP A 339 9.11 9.90 2.68
N PHE A 340 8.05 10.45 2.10
CA PHE A 340 7.79 10.18 0.68
C PHE A 340 8.74 10.96 -0.24
N LYS A 341 9.03 10.39 -1.41
CA LYS A 341 9.82 10.97 -2.48
C LYS A 341 8.93 11.32 -3.67
N GLY A 342 9.08 12.54 -4.19
CA GLY A 342 8.33 13.07 -5.32
C GLY A 342 6.90 13.49 -4.93
N SER A 343 6.04 12.52 -4.63
CA SER A 343 4.64 12.73 -4.29
C SER A 343 4.16 11.72 -3.23
N ILE A 344 3.10 12.07 -2.49
CA ILE A 344 2.52 11.20 -1.47
C ILE A 344 2.01 9.89 -2.08
N PHE A 345 1.41 9.97 -3.27
CA PHE A 345 0.94 8.85 -4.07
C PHE A 345 1.55 8.88 -5.47
N TRP A 346 1.66 7.70 -6.06
CA TRP A 346 2.03 7.48 -7.45
C TRP A 346 1.00 6.56 -8.08
N ARG A 347 0.27 7.09 -9.06
CA ARG A 347 -0.78 6.36 -9.79
C ARG A 347 -0.16 5.59 -10.95
N MET A 348 -0.72 4.42 -11.22
CA MET A 348 -0.35 3.63 -12.39
C MET A 348 -1.06 4.15 -13.63
N GLN A 349 -0.37 4.13 -14.76
CA GLN A 349 -0.89 4.60 -16.05
C GLN A 349 -1.52 3.46 -16.88
N ALA A 350 -1.50 2.23 -16.36
CA ALA A 350 -2.23 1.05 -16.79
C ALA A 350 -2.44 0.12 -15.56
N GLY A 351 -2.98 -1.08 -15.73
CA GLY A 351 -3.23 -2.00 -14.60
C GLY A 351 -1.93 -2.47 -13.95
N MET A 352 -1.95 -2.74 -12.64
CA MET A 352 -0.77 -3.21 -11.90
C MET A 352 -0.16 -4.47 -12.52
N GLY A 353 -0.99 -5.39 -13.02
CA GLY A 353 -0.58 -6.53 -13.83
C GLY A 353 0.36 -6.14 -14.98
N ASP A 354 0.01 -5.10 -15.73
CA ASP A 354 0.70 -4.70 -16.96
C ASP A 354 1.98 -3.91 -16.70
N VAL A 355 2.02 -3.10 -15.63
CA VAL A 355 3.13 -2.17 -15.34
C VAL A 355 4.04 -2.60 -14.20
N VAL A 356 3.65 -3.60 -13.42
CA VAL A 356 4.49 -4.20 -12.36
C VAL A 356 4.82 -5.64 -12.72
N PHE A 357 3.81 -6.48 -12.91
CA PHE A 357 4.03 -7.93 -12.95
C PHE A 357 4.45 -8.46 -14.32
N ALA A 358 3.93 -7.92 -15.41
CA ALA A 358 4.38 -8.25 -16.77
C ALA A 358 5.86 -7.89 -16.99
N PRO A 359 6.35 -6.67 -16.68
CA PRO A 359 7.77 -6.36 -16.82
C PRO A 359 8.66 -7.20 -15.88
N LEU A 360 8.24 -7.45 -14.63
CA LEU A 360 8.96 -8.35 -13.73
C LEU A 360 9.08 -9.76 -14.32
N TYR A 361 7.98 -10.32 -14.83
CA TYR A 361 7.96 -11.63 -15.48
C TYR A 361 8.95 -11.69 -16.65
N GLN A 362 8.87 -10.73 -17.56
CA GLN A 362 9.74 -10.66 -18.73
C GLN A 362 11.22 -10.59 -18.33
N ALA A 363 11.58 -9.73 -17.39
CA ALA A 363 12.97 -9.59 -16.94
C ALA A 363 13.47 -10.84 -16.18
N LEU A 364 12.62 -11.46 -15.36
CA LEU A 364 12.95 -12.70 -14.66
C LEU A 364 13.13 -13.89 -15.62
N LEU A 365 12.30 -13.97 -16.67
CA LEU A 365 12.49 -14.95 -17.75
C LEU A 365 13.84 -14.76 -18.44
N GLU A 366 14.24 -13.52 -18.77
CA GLU A 366 15.54 -13.23 -19.39
C GLU A 366 16.73 -13.60 -18.47
N ARG A 367 16.56 -13.45 -17.15
CA ARG A 367 17.53 -13.95 -16.15
C ARG A 367 17.54 -15.49 -16.03
N GLY A 368 16.58 -16.15 -16.64
CA GLY A 368 16.36 -17.59 -16.67
C GLY A 368 15.82 -18.16 -15.37
N VAL A 369 14.97 -17.39 -14.68
CA VAL A 369 14.05 -17.91 -13.67
C VAL A 369 12.96 -18.73 -14.37
N GLU A 370 12.67 -19.90 -13.85
CA GLU A 370 11.66 -20.79 -14.40
C GLU A 370 10.28 -20.51 -13.80
N PHE A 371 9.24 -20.52 -14.62
CA PHE A 371 7.85 -20.38 -14.16
C PHE A 371 7.07 -21.66 -14.45
N ARG A 372 6.39 -22.17 -13.43
CA ARG A 372 5.49 -23.31 -13.50
C ARG A 372 4.07 -22.82 -13.20
N PHE A 373 3.39 -22.31 -14.22
CA PHE A 373 1.96 -21.97 -14.17
C PHE A 373 1.10 -23.21 -13.98
N PHE A 374 -0.15 -23.02 -13.59
CA PHE A 374 -1.11 -24.11 -13.35
C PHE A 374 -0.67 -25.12 -12.28
N HIS A 375 0.09 -24.66 -11.27
CA HIS A 375 0.48 -25.46 -10.12
C HIS A 375 -0.04 -24.81 -8.83
N ARG A 376 -1.08 -25.42 -8.24
CA ARG A 376 -1.62 -24.98 -6.96
C ARG A 376 -0.88 -25.68 -5.82
N LEU A 377 -0.34 -24.90 -4.88
CA LEU A 377 0.16 -25.42 -3.61
C LEU A 377 -1.00 -25.95 -2.75
N ASP A 378 -0.95 -27.23 -2.40
CA ASP A 378 -1.94 -27.87 -1.54
C ASP A 378 -1.44 -28.00 -0.10
N ALA A 379 -0.21 -28.46 0.10
CA ALA A 379 0.35 -28.66 1.45
C ALA A 379 1.89 -28.62 1.50
N LEU A 380 2.40 -28.15 2.63
CA LEU A 380 3.78 -28.32 3.08
C LEU A 380 3.83 -29.42 4.13
N ARG A 381 4.66 -30.44 3.92
CA ARG A 381 4.84 -31.56 4.85
C ARG A 381 6.14 -31.42 5.62
N LEU A 382 6.05 -31.59 6.94
CA LEU A 382 7.22 -31.51 7.83
C LEU A 382 7.87 -32.87 8.09
N ASP A 383 9.18 -32.83 8.28
CA ASP A 383 9.94 -33.83 9.04
C ASP A 383 10.71 -33.10 10.14
N GLY A 384 10.29 -33.34 11.39
CA GLY A 384 10.76 -32.60 12.55
C GLY A 384 10.53 -31.08 12.44
N ARG A 385 11.60 -30.33 12.17
CA ARG A 385 11.57 -28.85 12.05
C ARG A 385 11.86 -28.36 10.62
N SER A 386 11.97 -29.28 9.66
CA SER A 386 12.28 -28.98 8.26
C SER A 386 11.13 -29.38 7.36
N ILE A 387 11.04 -28.74 6.19
CA ILE A 387 10.09 -29.15 5.14
C ILE A 387 10.67 -30.38 4.44
N ALA A 388 9.93 -31.48 4.47
CA ALA A 388 10.32 -32.73 3.83
C ALA A 388 9.79 -32.82 2.39
N SER A 389 8.56 -32.36 2.16
CA SER A 389 7.99 -32.31 0.81
C SER A 389 6.95 -31.22 0.64
N ILE A 390 6.73 -30.83 -0.62
CA ILE A 390 5.72 -29.87 -1.06
C ILE A 390 4.73 -30.61 -1.97
N GLU A 391 3.44 -30.53 -1.67
CA GLU A 391 2.36 -31.15 -2.44
C GLU A 391 1.65 -30.09 -3.29
N LEU A 392 1.56 -30.35 -4.59
CA LEU A 392 0.98 -29.47 -5.59
C LEU A 392 -0.08 -30.21 -6.41
N THR A 393 -1.19 -29.55 -6.72
CA THR A 393 -2.11 -29.98 -7.77
C THR A 393 -1.68 -29.34 -9.09
N ARG A 394 -1.48 -30.15 -10.12
CA ARG A 394 -1.34 -29.68 -11.49
C ARG A 394 -2.72 -29.46 -12.09
N GLN A 395 -3.00 -28.24 -12.52
CA GLN A 395 -4.33 -27.81 -12.96
C GLN A 395 -4.54 -28.04 -14.46
N ALA A 396 -3.50 -27.81 -15.26
CA ALA A 396 -3.46 -28.03 -16.69
C ALA A 396 -2.00 -28.27 -17.12
N ASP A 397 -1.83 -28.96 -18.24
CA ASP A 397 -0.55 -29.13 -18.91
C ASP A 397 -0.52 -28.25 -20.18
N PRO A 398 0.63 -27.63 -20.51
CA PRO A 398 0.82 -26.99 -21.81
C PRO A 398 0.61 -27.99 -22.94
N ALA A 399 0.07 -27.53 -24.07
CA ALA A 399 -0.25 -28.37 -25.21
C ALA A 399 0.97 -29.14 -25.73
N ASP A 400 0.74 -30.37 -26.21
CA ASP A 400 1.78 -31.24 -26.77
C ASP A 400 2.69 -30.51 -27.79
N GLY A 401 4.01 -30.57 -27.57
CA GLY A 401 5.01 -29.91 -28.42
C GLY A 401 5.28 -28.44 -28.10
N SER A 402 4.57 -27.85 -27.12
CA SER A 402 4.90 -26.53 -26.59
C SER A 402 6.15 -26.56 -25.69
N ILE A 403 6.90 -25.46 -25.67
CA ILE A 403 8.07 -25.28 -24.78
C ILE A 403 7.63 -24.79 -23.39
N GLY A 404 6.36 -24.41 -23.24
CA GLY A 404 5.74 -23.88 -22.03
C GLY A 404 4.49 -23.06 -22.35
N TYR A 405 3.94 -22.41 -21.33
CA TYR A 405 2.79 -21.51 -21.44
C TYR A 405 3.25 -20.04 -21.53
N ASP A 406 2.83 -19.31 -22.56
CA ASP A 406 3.03 -17.87 -22.67
C ASP A 406 1.80 -17.12 -22.15
N PRO A 407 1.87 -16.50 -20.96
CA PRO A 407 0.70 -15.98 -20.28
C PRO A 407 0.31 -14.57 -20.71
N LEU A 408 1.13 -13.87 -21.50
CA LEU A 408 0.89 -12.47 -21.86
C LEU A 408 0.27 -12.35 -23.24
N LEU A 409 -0.76 -11.51 -23.36
CA LEU A 409 -1.23 -11.02 -24.65
C LEU A 409 -0.67 -9.64 -24.95
N ARG A 410 -0.78 -9.18 -26.20
CA ARG A 410 -0.47 -7.79 -26.56
C ARG A 410 -1.74 -7.01 -26.88
N LEU A 411 -1.95 -5.92 -26.15
CA LEU A 411 -3.06 -4.98 -26.39
C LEU A 411 -2.51 -3.57 -26.59
N GLY A 412 -2.72 -3.01 -27.79
CA GLY A 412 -2.17 -1.69 -28.14
C GLY A 412 -0.64 -1.62 -28.02
N GLY A 413 0.06 -2.73 -28.27
CA GLY A 413 1.51 -2.84 -28.13
C GLY A 413 2.01 -3.11 -26.70
N LEU A 414 1.15 -3.02 -25.68
CA LEU A 414 1.51 -3.31 -24.28
C LEU A 414 1.34 -4.81 -23.98
N PRO A 415 2.33 -5.48 -23.36
CA PRO A 415 2.16 -6.82 -22.78
C PRO A 415 1.24 -6.76 -21.57
N CYS A 416 0.16 -7.55 -21.59
CA CYS A 416 -0.89 -7.54 -20.57
C CYS A 416 -1.31 -8.96 -20.17
N TRP A 417 -1.86 -9.11 -18.97
CA TRP A 417 -2.44 -10.39 -18.52
C TRP A 417 -3.88 -10.52 -19.01
N PRO A 418 -4.30 -11.66 -19.59
CA PRO A 418 -5.68 -11.91 -19.95
C PRO A 418 -6.57 -12.19 -18.72
N ASP A 419 -7.89 -11.98 -18.89
CA ASP A 419 -8.93 -12.32 -17.91
C ASP A 419 -9.19 -13.83 -17.77
N ARG A 420 -8.66 -14.64 -18.69
CA ARG A 420 -8.81 -16.09 -18.76
C ARG A 420 -7.55 -16.74 -19.34
N PRO A 421 -7.28 -18.02 -19.08
CA PRO A 421 -6.16 -18.70 -19.72
C PRO A 421 -6.40 -18.84 -21.23
N ASP A 422 -5.34 -18.69 -22.03
CA ASP A 422 -5.36 -19.11 -23.42
C ASP A 422 -5.44 -20.64 -23.54
N ALA A 423 -6.67 -21.14 -23.72
CA ALA A 423 -6.95 -22.56 -23.87
C ALA A 423 -6.28 -23.18 -25.11
N THR A 424 -5.87 -22.39 -26.10
CA THR A 424 -5.18 -22.93 -27.29
C THR A 424 -3.77 -23.41 -26.99
N GLN A 425 -3.21 -22.98 -25.86
CA GLN A 425 -1.89 -23.40 -25.37
C GLN A 425 -1.95 -24.55 -24.37
N LEU A 426 -3.13 -25.11 -24.08
CA LEU A 426 -3.33 -26.10 -23.01
C LEU A 426 -4.02 -27.36 -23.54
N ASP A 427 -3.63 -28.52 -23.02
CA ASP A 427 -4.29 -29.80 -23.33
C ASP A 427 -5.72 -29.88 -22.76
N THR A 428 -5.96 -29.16 -21.67
CA THR A 428 -7.27 -29.07 -21.02
C THR A 428 -7.48 -27.64 -20.57
N ASP A 429 -8.64 -27.07 -20.88
CA ASP A 429 -9.03 -25.75 -20.38
C ASP A 429 -9.45 -25.88 -18.89
N PRO A 430 -8.68 -25.30 -17.95
CA PRO A 430 -9.01 -25.38 -16.54
C PRO A 430 -10.14 -24.41 -16.13
N GLY A 431 -10.61 -23.56 -17.05
CA GLY A 431 -11.64 -22.57 -16.82
C GLY A 431 -11.16 -21.32 -16.06
N GLU A 432 -12.04 -20.31 -16.03
CA GLU A 432 -11.77 -19.00 -15.41
C GLU A 432 -11.63 -19.07 -13.87
N ASP A 433 -12.30 -20.03 -13.23
CA ASP A 433 -12.24 -20.21 -11.78
C ASP A 433 -10.94 -20.90 -11.30
N SER A 434 -10.05 -21.32 -12.21
CA SER A 434 -8.81 -22.04 -11.88
C SER A 434 -7.84 -21.22 -11.00
N GLU A 435 -8.04 -19.92 -10.85
CA GLU A 435 -7.31 -19.11 -9.89
C GLU A 435 -7.87 -19.12 -8.47
N SER A 436 -9.04 -19.73 -8.23
CA SER A 436 -9.55 -19.98 -6.88
C SER A 436 -8.75 -21.11 -6.23
N TYR A 437 -8.42 -20.97 -4.95
CA TYR A 437 -7.83 -22.10 -4.21
C TYR A 437 -8.79 -23.28 -4.15
N TRP A 438 -10.09 -22.97 -3.98
CA TRP A 438 -11.19 -23.92 -3.81
C TRP A 438 -11.67 -24.53 -5.13
N TRP A 439 -11.06 -24.16 -6.25
CA TRP A 439 -11.34 -24.77 -7.54
C TRP A 439 -11.10 -26.28 -7.48
N GLU A 440 -12.04 -27.05 -8.02
CA GLU A 440 -11.95 -28.52 -8.08
C GLU A 440 -11.55 -28.94 -9.49
N GLY A 441 -10.61 -29.88 -9.59
CA GLY A 441 -10.09 -30.39 -10.86
C GLY A 441 -8.59 -30.65 -10.80
N GLY A 442 -8.00 -30.87 -11.98
CA GLY A 442 -6.56 -31.04 -12.16
C GLY A 442 -6.24 -32.26 -13.02
N THR A 443 -5.06 -32.22 -13.64
CA THR A 443 -4.52 -33.29 -14.49
C THR A 443 -3.60 -34.23 -13.71
N GLY A 444 -3.22 -33.88 -12.49
CA GLY A 444 -2.45 -34.74 -11.60
C GLY A 444 -1.93 -34.07 -10.35
N SER A 445 -1.14 -34.81 -9.57
CA SER A 445 -0.46 -34.31 -8.37
C SER A 445 1.06 -34.35 -8.57
N VAL A 446 1.74 -33.32 -8.08
CA VAL A 446 3.20 -33.20 -8.08
C VAL A 446 3.68 -33.14 -6.63
N ARG A 447 4.66 -33.96 -6.29
CA ARG A 447 5.30 -33.94 -4.98
C ARG A 447 6.77 -33.60 -5.17
N LEU A 448 7.21 -32.48 -4.59
CA LEU A 448 8.61 -32.09 -4.54
C LEU A 448 9.21 -32.58 -3.22
N VAL A 449 10.37 -33.22 -3.26
CA VAL A 449 11.08 -33.80 -2.12
C VAL A 449 12.34 -32.99 -1.80
N ALA A 450 12.53 -32.66 -0.53
CA ALA A 450 13.70 -31.91 -0.08
C ALA A 450 15.00 -32.71 -0.32
N GLY A 451 16.02 -32.06 -0.87
CA GLY A 451 17.30 -32.65 -1.26
C GLY A 451 17.30 -33.33 -2.63
N GLU A 452 16.12 -33.60 -3.21
CA GLU A 452 15.96 -34.15 -4.56
C GLU A 452 15.52 -33.06 -5.54
N ASP A 453 14.39 -32.41 -5.26
CA ASP A 453 13.77 -31.42 -6.14
C ASP A 453 14.09 -29.98 -5.72
N PHE A 454 14.30 -29.75 -4.42
CA PHE A 454 14.63 -28.44 -3.88
C PHE A 454 15.53 -28.54 -2.65
N ASP A 455 16.37 -27.52 -2.46
CA ASP A 455 17.20 -27.35 -1.26
C ASP A 455 16.68 -26.21 -0.38
N VAL A 456 16.01 -25.22 -0.98
CA VAL A 456 15.38 -24.09 -0.28
C VAL A 456 13.99 -23.83 -0.85
N ALA A 457 13.01 -23.63 0.02
CA ALA A 457 11.65 -23.25 -0.34
C ALA A 457 11.30 -21.86 0.22
N VAL A 458 10.79 -20.98 -0.63
CA VAL A 458 10.24 -19.67 -0.26
C VAL A 458 8.71 -19.76 -0.31
N LEU A 459 8.07 -19.67 0.86
CA LEU A 459 6.61 -19.62 0.96
C LEU A 459 6.11 -18.19 0.71
N ALA A 460 5.67 -17.91 -0.52
CA ALA A 460 5.23 -16.59 -0.98
C ALA A 460 3.70 -16.51 -1.16
N VAL A 461 2.94 -17.08 -0.22
CA VAL A 461 1.47 -17.03 -0.21
C VAL A 461 0.93 -15.92 0.69
N SER A 462 -0.31 -15.49 0.45
CA SER A 462 -1.03 -14.61 1.38
C SER A 462 -1.17 -15.27 2.75
N LEU A 463 -1.07 -14.49 3.83
CA LEU A 463 -1.24 -14.99 5.20
C LEU A 463 -2.53 -15.81 5.39
N GLY A 464 -3.65 -15.37 4.79
CA GLY A 464 -4.92 -16.10 4.88
C GLY A 464 -4.89 -17.51 4.29
N MET A 465 -3.89 -17.86 3.47
CA MET A 465 -3.71 -19.21 2.93
C MET A 465 -2.86 -20.12 3.83
N VAL A 466 -2.07 -19.55 4.75
CA VAL A 466 -1.14 -20.31 5.61
C VAL A 466 -1.83 -21.43 6.38
N PRO A 467 -3.02 -21.25 7.00
CA PRO A 467 -3.71 -22.33 7.69
C PRO A 467 -4.07 -23.53 6.79
N HIS A 468 -4.20 -23.31 5.48
CA HIS A 468 -4.59 -24.33 4.51
C HIS A 468 -3.37 -25.05 3.94
N VAL A 469 -2.36 -24.29 3.50
CA VAL A 469 -1.20 -24.86 2.79
C VAL A 469 -0.03 -25.22 3.70
N ALA A 470 -0.02 -24.71 4.93
CA ALA A 470 1.07 -24.88 5.89
C ALA A 470 0.54 -25.34 7.26
N ALA A 471 -0.51 -26.17 7.27
CA ALA A 471 -1.17 -26.66 8.48
C ALA A 471 -0.19 -27.33 9.45
N ASP A 472 0.76 -28.14 8.95
CA ASP A 472 1.79 -28.81 9.75
C ASP A 472 2.66 -27.79 10.53
N LEU A 473 3.02 -26.66 9.89
CA LEU A 473 3.77 -25.58 10.52
C LEU A 473 2.94 -24.89 11.61
N VAL A 474 1.67 -24.61 11.34
CA VAL A 474 0.75 -24.00 12.32
C VAL A 474 0.51 -24.92 13.53
N ALA A 475 0.41 -26.23 13.29
CA ALA A 475 0.23 -27.23 14.33
C ALA A 475 1.50 -27.37 15.19
N SER A 476 2.67 -27.38 14.56
CA SER A 476 3.94 -27.73 15.22
C SER A 476 4.69 -26.53 15.82
N LEU A 477 4.48 -25.32 15.30
CA LEU A 477 5.25 -24.13 15.70
C LEU A 477 4.35 -23.05 16.33
N PRO A 478 4.48 -22.78 17.65
CA PRO A 478 3.65 -21.78 18.33
C PRO A 478 3.73 -20.37 17.73
N ALA A 479 4.86 -19.99 17.14
CA ALA A 479 5.01 -18.69 16.48
C ALA A 479 4.11 -18.57 15.23
N TRP A 480 4.01 -19.63 14.42
CA TRP A 480 3.13 -19.67 13.25
C TRP A 480 1.66 -19.62 13.65
N ARG A 481 1.29 -20.35 14.70
CA ARG A 481 -0.05 -20.29 15.29
C ARG A 481 -0.43 -18.88 15.72
N ARG A 482 0.42 -18.20 16.50
CA ARG A 482 0.17 -16.81 16.91
C ARG A 482 0.06 -15.85 15.73
N MET A 483 0.85 -16.04 14.68
CA MET A 483 0.78 -15.21 13.47
C MET A 483 -0.58 -15.33 12.79
N VAL A 484 -1.08 -16.55 12.55
CA VAL A 484 -2.37 -16.76 11.87
C VAL A 484 -3.58 -16.39 12.73
N GLU A 485 -3.48 -16.53 14.06
CA GLU A 485 -4.55 -16.14 15.00
C GLU A 485 -4.58 -14.63 15.26
N GLY A 486 -3.42 -13.97 15.24
CA GLY A 486 -3.28 -12.56 15.62
C GLY A 486 -3.44 -11.57 14.46
N VAL A 487 -3.13 -11.97 13.22
CA VAL A 487 -3.19 -11.08 12.05
C VAL A 487 -4.33 -11.51 11.12
N ALA A 488 -5.39 -10.70 11.10
CA ALA A 488 -6.55 -10.94 10.25
C ALA A 488 -6.35 -10.41 8.83
N THR A 489 -7.11 -10.96 7.87
CA THR A 489 -7.18 -10.46 6.49
C THR A 489 -8.59 -10.04 6.13
N VAL A 490 -8.72 -9.00 5.31
CA VAL A 490 -9.99 -8.53 4.76
C VAL A 490 -9.97 -8.73 3.25
N ALA A 491 -11.07 -9.27 2.71
CA ALA A 491 -11.24 -9.38 1.27
C ALA A 491 -11.73 -8.04 0.71
N THR A 492 -11.12 -7.58 -0.37
CA THR A 492 -11.61 -6.42 -1.13
C THR A 492 -12.57 -6.88 -2.22
N ARG A 493 -13.54 -6.02 -2.55
CA ARG A 493 -14.39 -6.17 -3.72
C ARG A 493 -14.36 -4.86 -4.48
N SER A 494 -14.24 -4.95 -5.80
CA SER A 494 -14.43 -3.82 -6.70
C SER A 494 -15.73 -3.98 -7.46
N ALA A 495 -16.30 -2.85 -7.86
CA ALA A 495 -17.39 -2.79 -8.81
C ALA A 495 -17.02 -1.71 -9.84
N GLN A 496 -17.23 -2.01 -11.11
CA GLN A 496 -17.03 -1.05 -12.19
C GLN A 496 -18.35 -0.86 -12.93
N LEU A 497 -18.66 0.39 -13.27
CA LEU A 497 -19.83 0.72 -14.10
C LEU A 497 -19.29 1.22 -15.44
N TRP A 498 -19.68 0.55 -16.52
CA TRP A 498 -19.31 0.92 -17.88
C TRP A 498 -20.56 1.38 -18.62
N PHE A 499 -20.46 2.56 -19.22
CA PHE A 499 -21.54 3.17 -19.96
C PHE A 499 -21.19 3.14 -21.46
N ASP A 500 -22.19 2.89 -22.29
CA ASP A 500 -22.12 2.95 -23.75
C ASP A 500 -22.19 4.38 -24.29
N ARG A 501 -22.64 5.31 -23.44
CA ARG A 501 -22.74 6.74 -23.69
C ARG A 501 -21.70 7.52 -22.90
N ASP A 502 -21.27 8.64 -23.49
CA ASP A 502 -20.47 9.61 -22.76
C ASP A 502 -21.33 10.35 -21.71
N GLU A 503 -20.67 11.12 -20.84
CA GLU A 503 -21.35 11.84 -19.77
C GLU A 503 -22.41 12.82 -20.28
N ALA A 504 -22.15 13.50 -21.40
CA ALA A 504 -23.09 14.48 -21.93
C ALA A 504 -24.42 13.81 -22.30
N ALA A 505 -24.34 12.65 -22.96
CA ALA A 505 -25.50 11.86 -23.35
C ALA A 505 -26.16 11.08 -22.18
N LEU A 506 -25.58 11.07 -20.98
CA LEU A 506 -26.18 10.54 -19.75
C LEU A 506 -26.91 11.61 -18.92
N LEU A 507 -26.58 12.89 -19.13
CA LEU A 507 -27.16 14.03 -18.41
C LEU A 507 -28.35 14.67 -19.15
N GLU A 508 -28.56 14.30 -20.42
CA GLU A 508 -29.78 14.56 -21.22
C GLU A 508 -30.84 13.48 -20.97
#